data_AF-A0A7C6UQI2-F1
#
_entry.id   AF-A0A7C6UQI2-F1
#
_cell.length_a   1.000
_cell.length_b   1.000
_cell.length_c   1.000
_cell.angle_alpha   90.00
_cell.angle_beta   90.00
_cell.angle_gamma   90.00
#
_symmetry.space_group_name_H-M   'P 1'
#
loop_
_entity.id
_entity.type
_entity.pdbx_description
1 polymer ?
#
loop_
_entity_poly.entity_id
_entity_poly.type
_entity_poly.pdbx_seq_one_letter_code
_entity_poly.pdbx_strand_id
1 'polypeptide(L)'
;MHPGFRYHLASLMAVFLSLVLGILIGGAIYQDSGLVEEQGLLISQMEKRFLELQVNLAAMENQLGFNHQIWRRLRDFVIADKLADETVFVMDLAANGWDWESLSGALEKAGAKPKRLSPQDLAAGFEAAQALLLVRLGSEKPADGVFQKLALLAEEGAHLTFLWGLEDKPPAFSLPLSLQIDCADIALGEIALVLGLAARAAGRFGLAAEAEGVLP
;
A
#
# COMPACT_ATOMS: atom_id res chain seq x y z
N MET A 1 -56.11 56.50 -51.96
CA MET A 1 -54.85 55.89 -51.49
C MET A 1 -54.99 54.38 -51.60
N HIS A 2 -54.32 53.72 -52.55
CA HIS A 2 -54.44 52.27 -52.74
C HIS A 2 -53.66 51.52 -51.64
N PRO A 3 -54.33 50.83 -50.70
CA PRO A 3 -53.66 50.12 -49.61
C PRO A 3 -52.70 49.03 -50.10
N GLY A 4 -52.95 48.43 -51.28
CA GLY A 4 -52.15 47.32 -51.81
C GLY A 4 -50.67 47.63 -52.08
N PHE A 5 -50.33 48.83 -52.56
CA PHE A 5 -48.93 49.14 -52.91
C PHE A 5 -48.02 49.20 -51.68
N ARG A 6 -48.53 49.70 -50.54
CA ARG A 6 -47.79 49.76 -49.27
C ARG A 6 -47.55 48.36 -48.70
N TYR A 7 -48.52 47.45 -48.85
CA TYR A 7 -48.37 46.06 -48.41
C TYR A 7 -47.40 45.27 -49.30
N HIS A 8 -47.43 45.46 -50.62
CA HIS A 8 -46.45 44.83 -51.52
C HIS A 8 -45.02 45.34 -51.27
N LEU A 9 -44.85 46.65 -51.06
CA LEU A 9 -43.54 47.22 -50.73
C LEU A 9 -43.02 46.72 -49.37
N ALA A 10 -43.88 46.66 -48.35
CA ALA A 10 -43.52 46.13 -47.04
C ALA A 10 -43.13 44.64 -47.10
N SER A 11 -43.86 43.83 -47.87
CA SER A 11 -43.51 42.42 -48.08
C SER A 11 -42.19 42.25 -48.82
N LEU A 12 -41.95 43.07 -49.86
CA LEU A 12 -40.68 43.03 -50.61
C LEU A 12 -39.50 43.43 -49.72
N MET A 13 -39.65 44.47 -48.89
CA MET A 13 -38.63 44.85 -47.91
C MET A 13 -38.38 43.76 -46.86
N ALA A 14 -39.43 43.08 -46.39
CA ALA A 14 -39.28 41.98 -45.45
C ALA A 14 -38.50 40.80 -46.05
N VAL A 15 -38.74 40.45 -47.31
CA VAL A 15 -37.99 39.39 -48.01
C VAL A 15 -36.53 39.79 -48.20
N PHE A 16 -36.25 41.04 -48.63
CA PHE A 16 -34.87 41.51 -48.79
C PHE A 16 -34.12 41.60 -47.46
N LEU A 17 -34.77 42.05 -46.38
CA LEU A 17 -34.17 42.06 -45.05
C LEU A 17 -33.88 40.65 -44.54
N SER A 18 -34.80 39.70 -44.77
CA SER A 18 -34.59 38.28 -44.44
C SER A 18 -33.40 37.69 -45.21
N LEU A 19 -33.25 38.04 -46.50
CA LEU A 19 -32.14 37.58 -47.33
C LEU A 19 -30.80 38.16 -46.87
N VAL A 20 -30.74 39.47 -46.61
CA VAL A 20 -29.53 40.13 -46.11
C VAL A 20 -29.15 39.58 -44.75
N LEU A 21 -30.13 39.39 -43.85
CA LEU A 21 -29.90 38.79 -42.54
C LEU A 21 -29.42 37.33 -42.65
N GLY A 22 -30.00 36.55 -43.56
CA GLY A 22 -29.59 35.18 -43.84
C GLY A 22 -28.16 35.08 -44.37
N ILE A 23 -27.74 35.98 -45.24
CA ILE A 23 -26.36 36.05 -45.76
C ILE A 23 -25.40 36.53 -44.66
N LEU A 24 -25.79 37.52 -43.84
CA LEU A 24 -24.96 38.00 -42.73
C LEU A 24 -24.72 36.91 -41.68
N ILE A 25 -25.77 36.19 -41.30
CA ILE A 25 -25.70 35.08 -40.34
C ILE A 25 -24.93 33.90 -40.96
N GLY A 26 -25.23 33.55 -42.21
CA GLY A 26 -24.53 32.47 -42.92
C GLY A 26 -23.03 32.75 -43.11
N GLY A 27 -22.65 34.00 -43.39
CA GLY A 27 -21.26 34.41 -43.52
C GLY A 27 -20.50 34.46 -42.20
N ALA A 28 -21.17 34.80 -41.09
CA ALA A 28 -20.56 34.83 -39.75
C ALA A 28 -20.26 33.41 -39.22
N ILE A 29 -21.11 32.43 -39.54
CA ILE A 29 -20.91 31.02 -39.13
C ILE A 29 -19.76 30.36 -39.93
N TYR A 30 -19.44 30.84 -41.13
CA TYR A 30 -18.35 30.30 -41.96
C TYR A 30 -16.93 30.62 -41.42
N GLN A 31 -16.81 31.44 -40.36
CA GLN A 31 -15.52 31.75 -39.71
C GLN A 31 -15.10 30.72 -38.62
N ASP A 32 -15.82 29.60 -38.49
CA ASP A 32 -15.61 28.54 -37.49
C ASP A 32 -14.30 27.74 -37.64
N SER A 33 -13.45 28.08 -38.62
CA SER A 33 -12.15 27.42 -38.82
C SER A 33 -11.17 27.65 -37.65
N GLY A 34 -11.23 28.81 -36.99
CA GLY A 34 -10.36 29.11 -35.85
C GLY A 34 -10.71 28.31 -34.60
N LEU A 35 -12.00 28.02 -34.38
CA LEU A 35 -12.48 27.27 -33.22
C LEU A 35 -12.14 25.78 -33.35
N VAL A 36 -12.27 25.22 -34.56
CA VAL A 36 -11.82 23.84 -34.87
C VAL A 36 -10.31 23.69 -34.70
N GLU A 37 -9.52 24.70 -35.08
CA GLU A 37 -8.06 24.70 -34.92
C GLU A 37 -7.65 24.76 -33.43
N GLU A 38 -8.29 25.61 -32.63
CA GLU A 38 -8.08 25.66 -31.17
C GLU A 38 -8.43 24.33 -30.49
N GLN A 39 -9.55 23.71 -30.87
CA GLN A 39 -9.92 22.38 -30.37
C GLN A 39 -8.89 21.32 -30.77
N GLY A 40 -8.42 21.34 -32.02
CA GLY A 40 -7.38 20.44 -32.51
C GLY A 40 -6.06 20.58 -31.73
N LEU A 41 -5.65 21.82 -31.44
CA LEU A 41 -4.47 22.09 -30.61
C LEU A 41 -4.64 21.57 -29.18
N LEU A 42 -5.82 21.75 -28.59
CA LEU A 42 -6.10 21.27 -27.24
C LEU A 42 -6.10 19.74 -27.17
N ILE A 43 -6.72 19.07 -28.15
CA ILE A 43 -6.71 17.60 -28.26
C ILE A 43 -5.26 17.10 -28.40
N SER A 44 -4.47 17.69 -29.30
CA SER A 44 -3.07 17.30 -29.49
C SER A 44 -2.23 17.48 -28.22
N GLN A 45 -2.47 18.56 -27.45
CA GLN A 45 -1.81 18.76 -26.16
C GLN A 45 -2.24 17.72 -25.12
N MET A 46 -3.52 17.35 -25.08
CA MET A 46 -4.02 16.31 -24.19
C MET A 46 -3.42 14.94 -24.53
N GLU A 47 -3.37 14.58 -25.81
CA GLU A 47 -2.74 13.34 -26.29
C GLU A 47 -1.26 13.28 -25.91
N LYS A 48 -0.53 14.39 -26.12
CA LYS A 48 0.88 14.47 -25.74
C LYS A 48 1.08 14.29 -24.24
N ARG A 49 0.29 14.98 -23.40
CA ARG A 49 0.35 14.83 -21.93
C ARG A 49 0.00 13.42 -21.49
N PHE A 50 -0.98 12.78 -22.13
CA PHE A 50 -1.36 11.41 -21.83
C PHE A 50 -0.23 10.43 -22.14
N LEU A 51 0.41 10.57 -23.30
CA LEU A 51 1.57 9.76 -23.66
C LEU A 51 2.75 9.99 -22.70
N GLU A 52 3.03 11.23 -22.34
CA GLU A 52 4.07 11.56 -21.34
C GLU A 52 3.76 10.92 -19.98
N LEU A 53 2.50 10.98 -19.52
CA LEU A 53 2.07 10.34 -18.28
C LEU A 53 2.21 8.82 -18.33
N GLN A 54 1.85 8.18 -19.45
CA GLN A 54 2.03 6.73 -19.60
C GLN A 54 3.49 6.31 -19.54
N VAL A 55 4.37 7.06 -20.22
CA VAL A 55 5.82 6.80 -20.19
C VAL A 55 6.37 6.98 -18.76
N ASN A 56 5.94 8.03 -18.06
CA ASN A 56 6.36 8.28 -16.68
C ASN A 56 5.87 7.19 -15.72
N LEU A 57 4.63 6.74 -15.86
CA LEU A 57 4.09 5.62 -15.07
C LEU A 57 4.89 4.34 -15.31
N ALA A 58 5.11 3.97 -16.57
CA ALA A 58 5.90 2.79 -16.91
C ALA A 58 7.34 2.88 -16.38
N ALA A 59 7.95 4.07 -16.40
CA ALA A 59 9.28 4.29 -15.82
C ALA A 59 9.28 4.12 -14.29
N MET A 60 8.28 4.68 -13.60
CA MET A 60 8.14 4.56 -12.15
C MET A 60 7.85 3.12 -11.71
N GLU A 61 6.99 2.40 -12.42
CA GLU A 61 6.71 0.98 -12.17
C GLU A 61 7.97 0.12 -12.32
N ASN A 62 8.76 0.36 -13.38
CA ASN A 62 10.05 -0.31 -13.56
C ASN A 62 11.04 0.00 -12.44
N GLN A 63 11.14 1.26 -12.02
CA GLN A 63 12.00 1.65 -10.89
C GLN A 63 11.57 1.00 -9.59
N LEU A 64 10.26 0.96 -9.30
CA LEU A 64 9.72 0.31 -8.11
C LEU A 64 9.97 -1.19 -8.13
N GLY A 65 9.74 -1.84 -9.26
CA GLY A 65 10.03 -3.26 -9.46
C GLY A 65 11.51 -3.59 -9.25
N PHE A 66 12.41 -2.79 -9.82
CA PHE A 66 13.85 -2.94 -9.64
C PHE A 66 14.28 -2.75 -8.19
N ASN A 67 13.80 -1.69 -7.52
CA ASN A 67 14.07 -1.44 -6.11
C ASN A 67 13.60 -2.60 -5.22
N HIS A 68 12.39 -3.11 -5.45
CA HIS A 68 11.86 -4.24 -4.69
C HIS A 68 12.67 -5.53 -4.90
N GLN A 69 13.25 -5.74 -6.08
CA GLN A 69 14.18 -6.85 -6.31
C GLN A 69 15.51 -6.65 -5.58
N ILE A 70 16.07 -5.44 -5.58
CA ILE A 70 17.30 -5.13 -4.82
C ILE A 70 17.07 -5.40 -3.34
N TRP A 71 15.99 -4.89 -2.76
CA TRP A 71 15.68 -5.09 -1.35
C TRP A 71 15.52 -6.56 -0.98
N ARG A 72 14.88 -7.37 -1.83
CA ARG A 72 14.78 -8.82 -1.60
C ARG A 72 16.14 -9.53 -1.65
N ARG A 73 17.02 -9.15 -2.57
CA ARG A 73 18.37 -9.72 -2.64
C ARG A 73 19.24 -9.29 -1.45
N LEU A 74 19.15 -8.02 -1.08
CA LEU A 74 19.86 -7.49 0.08
C LEU A 74 19.38 -8.16 1.37
N ARG A 75 18.07 -8.33 1.53
CA ARG A 75 17.48 -9.11 2.62
C ARG A 75 18.10 -10.49 2.66
N ASP A 76 18.01 -11.28 1.59
CA ASP A 76 18.52 -12.65 1.57
C ASP A 76 20.00 -12.73 1.96
N PHE A 77 20.81 -11.73 1.59
CA PHE A 77 22.22 -11.63 1.99
C PHE A 77 22.42 -11.24 3.46
N VAL A 78 21.62 -10.30 3.99
CA VAL A 78 21.76 -9.78 5.36
C VAL A 78 21.24 -10.79 6.40
N ILE A 79 20.15 -11.50 6.08
CA ILE A 79 19.51 -12.44 7.01
C ILE A 79 20.19 -13.80 7.05
N ALA A 80 20.96 -14.15 6.02
CA ALA A 80 21.60 -15.46 5.90
C ALA A 80 22.39 -15.82 7.16
N ASP A 81 22.11 -17.01 7.69
CA ASP A 81 22.75 -17.61 8.88
C ASP A 81 22.67 -16.79 10.17
N LYS A 82 21.81 -15.76 10.24
CA LYS A 82 21.66 -14.92 11.45
C LYS A 82 20.93 -15.62 12.60
N LEU A 83 20.10 -16.61 12.29
CA LEU A 83 19.31 -17.37 13.26
C LEU A 83 19.67 -18.86 13.23
N ALA A 84 20.93 -19.17 12.90
CA ALA A 84 21.38 -20.55 12.75
C ALA A 84 21.06 -21.41 13.99
N ASP A 85 20.34 -22.50 13.77
CA ASP A 85 19.89 -23.48 14.78
C ASP A 85 18.91 -22.98 15.85
N GLU A 86 18.40 -21.75 15.73
CA GLU A 86 17.35 -21.24 16.62
C GLU A 86 15.97 -21.79 16.22
N THR A 87 15.17 -22.17 17.21
CA THR A 87 13.78 -22.59 16.99
C THR A 87 12.86 -21.40 17.25
N VAL A 88 12.22 -20.90 16.18
CA VAL A 88 11.27 -19.79 16.27
C VAL A 88 9.86 -20.36 16.25
N PHE A 89 9.11 -20.15 17.33
CA PHE A 89 7.70 -20.48 17.38
C PHE A 89 6.89 -19.33 16.79
N VAL A 90 6.04 -19.60 15.83
CA VAL A 90 5.22 -18.57 15.16
C VAL A 90 3.76 -18.84 15.45
N MET A 91 3.07 -17.81 15.95
CA MET A 91 1.65 -17.79 16.20
C MET A 91 0.98 -16.73 15.32
N ASP A 92 -0.09 -17.13 14.64
CA ASP A 92 -0.95 -16.19 13.90
C ASP A 92 -2.20 -15.90 14.74
N LEU A 93 -2.37 -14.63 15.16
CA LEU A 93 -3.58 -14.14 15.81
C LEU A 93 -4.42 -13.25 14.88
N ALA A 94 -4.00 -13.03 13.63
CA ALA A 94 -4.76 -12.27 12.67
C ALA A 94 -5.83 -13.16 11.97
N ALA A 95 -7.02 -12.60 11.73
CA ALA A 95 -8.09 -13.28 11.00
C ALA A 95 -7.74 -13.49 9.50
N ASN A 96 -6.88 -12.63 8.97
CA ASN A 96 -6.47 -12.64 7.57
C ASN A 96 -5.23 -13.52 7.46
N GLY A 97 -5.42 -14.83 7.28
CA GLY A 97 -4.35 -15.83 7.31
C GLY A 97 -3.12 -15.37 6.51
N TRP A 98 -1.98 -15.25 7.19
CA TRP A 98 -0.72 -14.97 6.50
C TRP A 98 -0.39 -16.15 5.61
N ASP A 99 0.26 -15.89 4.48
CA ASP A 99 1.02 -16.92 3.79
C ASP A 99 2.19 -17.39 4.68
N TRP A 100 1.90 -18.42 5.49
CA TRP A 100 2.86 -19.12 6.33
C TRP A 100 4.07 -19.60 5.52
N GLU A 101 3.88 -20.01 4.26
CA GLU A 101 4.97 -20.52 3.42
C GLU A 101 5.99 -19.42 3.12
N SER A 102 5.52 -18.19 2.89
CA SER A 102 6.41 -17.05 2.68
C SER A 102 7.23 -16.72 3.94
N LEU A 103 6.59 -16.68 5.10
CA LEU A 103 7.28 -16.41 6.37
C LEU A 103 8.24 -17.53 6.76
N SER A 104 7.80 -18.78 6.66
CA SER A 104 8.65 -19.93 6.98
C SER A 104 9.85 -19.97 6.04
N GLY A 105 9.66 -19.68 4.75
CA GLY A 105 10.76 -19.57 3.80
C GLY A 105 11.75 -18.46 4.13
N ALA A 106 11.28 -17.30 4.64
CA ALA A 106 12.17 -16.22 5.08
C ALA A 106 12.98 -16.60 6.33
N LEU A 107 12.33 -17.25 7.32
CA LEU A 107 12.99 -17.72 8.54
C LEU A 107 13.97 -18.86 8.27
N GLU A 108 13.63 -19.80 7.39
CA GLU A 108 14.51 -20.89 6.97
C GLU A 108 15.76 -20.37 6.24
N LYS A 109 15.60 -19.36 5.37
CA LYS A 109 16.74 -18.66 4.74
C LYS A 109 17.64 -17.96 5.76
N ALA A 110 17.08 -17.53 6.89
CA ALA A 110 17.86 -16.98 8.00
C ALA A 110 18.56 -18.06 8.85
N GLY A 111 18.32 -19.35 8.57
CA GLY A 111 18.89 -20.48 9.30
C GLY A 111 18.05 -20.98 10.49
N ALA A 112 16.86 -20.40 10.70
CA ALA A 112 15.96 -20.79 11.78
C ALA A 112 15.12 -22.03 11.43
N LYS A 113 14.60 -22.71 12.46
CA LYS A 113 13.63 -23.81 12.34
C LYS A 113 12.24 -23.32 12.78
N PRO A 114 11.40 -22.81 11.86
CA PRO A 114 10.10 -22.26 12.22
C PRO A 114 9.13 -23.39 12.63
N LYS A 115 8.49 -23.24 13.80
CA LYS A 115 7.42 -24.12 14.27
C LYS A 115 6.13 -23.33 14.42
N ARG A 116 5.07 -23.77 13.76
CA ARG A 116 3.75 -23.17 13.91
C ARG A 116 3.14 -23.57 15.26
N LEU A 117 2.62 -22.59 15.98
CA LEU A 117 1.94 -22.79 17.25
C LEU A 117 0.52 -22.20 17.17
N SER A 118 -0.49 -23.00 17.52
CA SER A 118 -1.87 -22.51 17.52
C SER A 118 -2.20 -21.81 18.83
N PRO A 119 -3.14 -20.86 18.86
CA PRO A 119 -3.57 -20.22 20.11
C PRO A 119 -4.10 -21.22 21.15
N GLN A 120 -4.66 -22.34 20.69
CA GLN A 120 -5.14 -23.44 21.55
C GLN A 120 -3.99 -24.22 22.20
N ASP A 121 -2.86 -24.40 21.50
CA ASP A 121 -1.69 -25.09 22.03
C ASP A 121 -1.01 -24.26 23.13
N LEU A 122 -0.99 -22.93 22.98
CA LEU A 122 -0.58 -22.01 24.04
C LEU A 122 -1.51 -22.13 25.26
N ALA A 123 -2.82 -22.21 25.01
CA ALA A 123 -3.82 -22.39 26.06
C ALA A 123 -3.69 -23.75 26.78
N ALA A 124 -3.16 -24.78 26.13
CA ALA A 124 -2.97 -26.13 26.67
C ALA A 124 -1.76 -26.29 27.60
N GLY A 125 -0.83 -25.32 27.66
CA GLY A 125 0.32 -25.36 28.57
C GLY A 125 1.67 -25.44 27.85
N PHE A 126 1.93 -24.47 26.98
CA PHE A 126 3.24 -24.31 26.35
C PHE A 126 4.25 -23.80 27.37
N GLU A 127 5.15 -24.68 27.82
CA GLU A 127 6.28 -24.33 28.68
C GLU A 127 7.54 -24.25 27.82
N ALA A 128 7.89 -23.04 27.37
CA ALA A 128 9.15 -22.83 26.68
C ALA A 128 9.86 -21.61 27.25
N ALA A 129 10.42 -21.79 28.44
CA ALA A 129 11.39 -20.86 29.00
C ALA A 129 12.52 -20.66 27.98
N GLN A 130 12.80 -19.41 27.62
CA GLN A 130 13.82 -18.99 26.65
C GLN A 130 13.50 -19.25 25.16
N ALA A 131 12.27 -19.61 24.79
CA ALA A 131 11.91 -19.71 23.37
C ALA A 131 11.76 -18.32 22.71
N LEU A 132 12.07 -18.27 21.41
CA LEU A 132 11.72 -17.15 20.54
C LEU A 132 10.26 -17.35 20.09
N LEU A 133 9.35 -16.52 20.59
CA LEU A 133 7.94 -16.57 20.22
C LEU A 133 7.59 -15.35 19.37
N LEU A 134 7.29 -15.60 18.11
CA LEU A 134 6.82 -14.64 17.14
C LEU A 134 5.29 -14.70 17.12
N VAL A 135 4.65 -13.55 17.32
CA VAL A 135 3.20 -13.39 17.38
C VAL A 135 2.79 -12.35 16.36
N ARG A 136 2.03 -12.77 15.35
CA ARG A 136 1.39 -11.81 14.45
C ARG A 136 0.17 -11.22 15.12
N LEU A 137 0.09 -9.89 15.15
CA LEU A 137 -1.09 -9.15 15.54
C LEU A 137 -1.84 -8.69 14.30
N GLY A 138 -3.16 -8.91 14.30
CA GLY A 138 -4.07 -8.27 13.36
C GLY A 138 -4.63 -6.97 13.92
N SER A 139 -5.62 -6.42 13.22
CA SER A 139 -6.37 -5.23 13.66
C SER A 139 -7.35 -5.53 14.81
N GLU A 140 -7.58 -6.80 15.14
CA GLU A 140 -8.48 -7.23 16.21
C GLU A 140 -7.71 -7.52 17.50
N LYS A 141 -8.34 -7.23 18.64
CA LYS A 141 -7.75 -7.54 19.95
C LYS A 141 -7.78 -9.06 20.17
N PRO A 142 -6.63 -9.70 20.47
CA PRO A 142 -6.61 -11.12 20.79
C PRO A 142 -7.40 -11.42 22.07
N ALA A 143 -7.85 -12.66 22.21
CA ALA A 143 -8.57 -13.11 23.40
C ALA A 143 -7.74 -12.88 24.69
N ASP A 144 -8.36 -12.35 25.74
CA ASP A 144 -7.67 -11.93 26.97
C ASP A 144 -6.87 -13.10 27.63
N GLY A 145 -7.36 -14.33 27.52
CA GLY A 145 -6.67 -15.52 28.04
C GLY A 145 -5.34 -15.85 27.32
N VAL A 146 -5.24 -15.56 26.02
CA VAL A 146 -3.99 -15.71 25.25
C VAL A 146 -3.02 -14.59 25.66
N PHE A 147 -3.53 -13.37 25.80
CA PHE A 147 -2.72 -12.21 26.16
C PHE A 147 -2.08 -12.34 27.55
N GLN A 148 -2.83 -12.81 28.55
CA GLN A 148 -2.30 -13.07 29.89
C GLN A 148 -1.19 -14.13 29.89
N LYS A 149 -1.33 -15.19 29.09
CA LYS A 149 -0.28 -16.22 28.96
C LYS A 149 0.98 -15.68 28.29
N LEU A 150 0.84 -14.83 27.26
CA LEU A 150 1.99 -14.17 26.65
C LEU A 150 2.72 -13.30 27.68
N ALA A 151 2.00 -12.53 28.49
CA ALA A 151 2.60 -11.72 29.54
C ALA A 151 3.38 -12.58 30.56
N LEU A 152 2.83 -13.72 30.99
CA LEU A 152 3.53 -14.66 31.88
C LEU A 152 4.81 -15.21 31.24
N LEU A 153 4.75 -15.60 29.96
CA LEU A 153 5.94 -16.09 29.23
C LEU A 153 7.03 -15.03 29.11
N ALA A 154 6.66 -13.75 28.93
CA ALA A 154 7.63 -12.66 28.93
C ALA A 154 8.32 -12.49 30.29
N GLU A 155 7.57 -12.64 31.39
CA GLU A 155 8.12 -12.61 32.75
C GLU A 155 9.00 -13.83 33.05
N GLU A 156 8.68 -14.99 32.48
CA GLU A 156 9.48 -16.23 32.54
C GLU A 156 10.75 -16.17 31.67
N GLY A 157 10.96 -15.08 30.93
CA GLY A 157 12.16 -14.83 30.13
C GLY A 157 12.09 -15.36 28.69
N ALA A 158 10.89 -15.64 28.16
CA ALA A 158 10.71 -15.88 26.74
C ALA A 158 10.84 -14.57 25.95
N HIS A 159 11.48 -14.64 24.77
CA HIS A 159 11.62 -13.48 23.91
C HIS A 159 10.40 -13.38 22.99
N LEU A 160 9.49 -12.49 23.35
CA LEU A 160 8.31 -12.19 22.56
C LEU A 160 8.63 -11.20 21.44
N THR A 161 8.19 -11.53 20.24
CA THR A 161 8.24 -10.66 19.07
C THR A 161 6.85 -10.48 18.50
N PHE A 162 6.33 -9.27 18.51
CA PHE A 162 5.07 -8.93 17.87
C PHE A 162 5.32 -8.32 16.50
N LEU A 163 4.53 -8.72 15.51
CA LEU A 163 4.62 -8.14 14.18
C LEU A 163 3.26 -7.87 13.55
N TRP A 164 3.23 -6.93 12.61
CA TRP A 164 2.07 -6.59 11.79
C TRP A 164 2.50 -6.03 10.43
N GLY A 165 1.62 -6.06 9.44
CA GLY A 165 1.88 -5.51 8.10
C GLY A 165 1.65 -4.00 8.00
N LEU A 166 1.96 -3.39 6.85
CA LEU A 166 1.72 -1.96 6.58
C LEU A 166 0.26 -1.53 6.72
N GLU A 167 -0.67 -2.40 6.33
CA GLU A 167 -2.11 -2.12 6.37
C GLU A 167 -2.74 -2.46 7.73
N ASP A 168 -2.09 -3.32 8.51
CA ASP A 168 -2.54 -3.73 9.83
C ASP A 168 -2.10 -2.68 10.87
N LYS A 169 -3.06 -2.05 11.56
CA LYS A 169 -2.74 -1.23 12.74
C LYS A 169 -2.93 -2.08 13.98
N PRO A 170 -1.87 -2.32 14.77
CA PRO A 170 -2.04 -3.06 16.02
C PRO A 170 -2.96 -2.25 16.94
N PRO A 171 -3.84 -2.92 17.71
CA PRO A 171 -4.72 -2.22 18.62
C PRO A 171 -3.90 -1.56 19.74
N ALA A 172 -4.35 -0.40 20.21
CA ALA A 172 -3.65 0.42 21.20
C ALA A 172 -3.73 -0.15 22.63
N PHE A 173 -3.17 -1.34 22.85
CA PHE A 173 -2.97 -1.92 24.18
C PHE A 173 -1.47 -1.97 24.52
N SER A 174 -1.17 -1.93 25.81
CA SER A 174 0.19 -2.06 26.31
C SER A 174 0.68 -3.49 26.11
N LEU A 175 1.58 -3.68 25.16
CA LEU A 175 2.29 -4.94 24.97
C LEU A 175 3.31 -5.15 26.11
N PRO A 176 3.56 -6.39 26.53
CA PRO A 176 4.65 -6.71 27.46
C PRO A 176 6.01 -6.37 26.83
N LEU A 177 7.10 -6.40 27.63
CA LEU A 177 8.45 -6.18 27.12
C LEU A 177 8.74 -7.16 25.97
N SER A 178 8.87 -6.61 24.76
CA SER A 178 8.90 -7.39 23.53
C SER A 178 9.56 -6.61 22.41
N LEU A 179 10.00 -7.35 21.39
CA LEU A 179 10.36 -6.80 20.11
C LEU A 179 9.08 -6.54 19.31
N GLN A 180 8.91 -5.34 18.78
CA GLN A 180 7.75 -4.97 17.98
C GLN A 180 8.21 -4.53 16.61
N ILE A 181 7.72 -5.17 15.56
CA ILE A 181 8.13 -4.88 14.18
C ILE A 181 6.92 -4.58 13.33
N ASP A 182 6.92 -3.41 12.73
CA ASP A 182 5.95 -3.06 11.71
C ASP A 182 6.44 -3.45 10.30
N CYS A 183 5.53 -3.37 9.32
CA CYS A 183 5.83 -3.60 7.91
C CYS A 183 6.49 -4.98 7.64
N ALA A 184 6.08 -6.01 8.38
CA ALA A 184 6.62 -7.36 8.22
C ALA A 184 6.28 -8.01 6.85
N ASP A 185 5.45 -7.36 6.05
CA ASP A 185 5.06 -7.69 4.68
C ASP A 185 6.07 -7.21 3.61
N ILE A 186 7.05 -6.39 3.98
CA ILE A 186 8.13 -5.95 3.08
C ILE A 186 9.50 -6.44 3.55
N ALA A 187 10.45 -6.49 2.61
CA ALA A 187 11.81 -6.97 2.85
C ALA A 187 12.53 -6.25 4.01
N LEU A 188 12.23 -4.97 4.24
CA LEU A 188 12.81 -4.19 5.34
C LEU A 188 12.35 -4.69 6.71
N GLY A 189 11.05 -4.96 6.88
CA GLY A 189 10.50 -5.50 8.12
C GLY A 189 10.99 -6.93 8.38
N GLU A 190 11.16 -7.74 7.36
CA GLU A 190 11.78 -9.07 7.49
C GLU A 190 13.25 -8.99 7.94
N ILE A 191 14.03 -8.01 7.44
CA ILE A 191 15.40 -7.76 7.93
C ILE A 191 15.36 -7.34 9.40
N ALA A 192 14.50 -6.37 9.76
CA ALA A 192 14.35 -5.91 11.13
C ALA A 192 13.98 -7.06 12.07
N LEU A 193 13.09 -7.94 11.63
CA LEU A 193 12.69 -9.16 12.32
C LEU A 193 13.86 -10.08 12.60
N VAL A 194 14.60 -10.47 11.57
CA VAL A 194 15.70 -11.41 11.75
C VAL A 194 16.80 -10.80 12.63
N LEU A 195 17.16 -9.52 12.40
CA LEU A 195 18.18 -8.85 13.19
C LEU A 195 17.77 -8.69 14.65
N GLY A 196 16.52 -8.29 14.90
CA GLY A 196 16.01 -8.12 16.25
C GLY A 196 15.89 -9.43 17.01
N LEU A 197 15.46 -10.51 16.33
CA LEU A 197 15.46 -11.86 16.90
C LEU A 197 16.89 -12.32 17.24
N ALA A 198 17.85 -12.12 16.33
CA ALA A 198 19.24 -12.52 16.53
C ALA A 198 19.92 -11.73 17.67
N ALA A 199 19.61 -10.44 17.79
CA ALA A 199 20.11 -9.58 18.85
C ALA A 199 19.34 -9.74 20.18
N ARG A 200 18.21 -10.48 20.18
CA ARG A 200 17.26 -10.54 21.30
C ARG A 200 16.86 -9.15 21.79
N ALA A 201 16.69 -8.23 20.83
CA ALA A 201 16.36 -6.84 21.08
C ALA A 201 14.93 -6.71 21.63
N ALA A 202 14.66 -5.61 22.31
CA ALA A 202 13.33 -5.19 22.72
C ALA A 202 13.14 -3.73 22.31
N GLY A 203 11.90 -3.33 22.04
CA GLY A 203 11.58 -2.01 21.50
C GLY A 203 10.82 -2.11 20.18
N ARG A 204 10.41 -0.96 19.66
CA ARG A 204 9.61 -0.88 18.43
C ARG A 204 10.43 -0.43 17.24
N PHE A 205 10.45 -1.23 16.18
CA PHE A 205 11.24 -0.97 14.98
C PHE A 205 10.40 -1.00 13.71
N GLY A 206 10.75 -0.13 12.77
CA GLY A 206 10.20 -0.08 11.42
C GLY A 206 9.86 1.34 10.95
N LEU A 207 8.77 1.50 10.21
CA LEU A 207 8.37 2.74 9.54
C LEU A 207 7.29 3.55 10.27
N ALA A 208 6.70 3.01 11.35
CA ALA A 208 5.71 3.74 12.13
C ALA A 208 6.35 4.93 12.86
N ALA A 209 5.58 6.01 13.04
CA ALA A 209 6.04 7.20 13.75
C ALA A 209 6.42 6.94 15.22
N GLU A 210 5.90 5.85 15.81
CA GLU A 210 6.18 5.42 17.18
C GLU A 210 7.37 4.44 17.26
N ALA A 211 8.04 4.15 16.14
CA ALA A 211 9.25 3.32 16.13
C ALA A 211 10.47 4.08 16.67
N GLU A 212 11.29 3.39 17.44
CA GLU A 212 12.57 3.88 17.96
C GLU A 212 13.63 3.99 16.85
N GLY A 213 13.50 3.17 15.82
CA GLY A 213 14.35 3.16 14.64
C GLY A 213 13.81 2.24 13.55
N VAL A 214 14.45 2.24 12.38
CA VAL A 214 14.04 1.37 11.26
C VAL A 214 14.51 -0.06 11.43
N LEU A 215 15.70 -0.23 12.02
CA LEU A 215 16.31 -1.52 12.33
C LEU A 215 16.75 -1.53 13.80
N PRO A 216 16.70 -2.69 14.47
CA PRO A 216 17.23 -2.88 15.82
C PRO A 216 18.76 -2.84 15.90
#